data_AF-A0AAV0Y841-F1
#
_entry.id   AF-A0AAV0Y841-F1
#
_cell.length_a   1.000
_cell.length_b   1.000
_cell.length_c   1.000
_cell.angle_alpha   90.00
_cell.angle_beta   90.00
_cell.angle_gamma   90.00
#
_symmetry.space_group_name_H-M   'P 1'
#
loop_
_entity.id
_entity.type
_entity.pdbx_description
1 polymer ?
#
loop_
_entity_poly.entity_id
_entity_poly.type
_entity_poly.pdbx_seq_one_letter_code
_entity_poly.pdbx_strand_id
1 'polypeptide(L)'
;MQQHLEELKSRGDPIQPFILVVGTIFHPKEILVYFDTIMYKVHSILRAIEVCYKIFHLFNLEYPSQSSIVWLFIQKFFFGVTSKYDTPHPKLVQVLYDLKN
;
A
#
# COMPACT_ATOMS: atom_id res chain seq x y z
N MET A 1 1.90 -9.28 -15.05
CA MET A 1 1.58 -7.88 -14.69
C MET A 1 0.69 -7.25 -15.74
N GLN A 2 1.14 -7.07 -17.00
CA GLN A 2 0.31 -6.46 -18.05
C GLN A 2 -1.05 -7.15 -18.21
N GLN A 3 -1.09 -8.48 -18.31
CA GLN A 3 -2.34 -9.24 -18.37
C GLN A 3 -3.27 -8.97 -17.18
N HIS A 4 -2.74 -8.96 -15.96
CA HIS A 4 -3.53 -8.68 -14.75
C HIS A 4 -4.09 -7.24 -14.74
N LEU A 5 -3.32 -6.26 -15.20
CA LEU A 5 -3.80 -4.88 -15.32
C LEU A 5 -4.90 -4.76 -16.37
N GLU A 6 -4.79 -5.46 -17.49
CA GLU A 6 -5.83 -5.49 -18.53
C GLU A 6 -7.09 -6.23 -18.05
N GLU A 7 -6.94 -7.31 -17.26
CA GLU A 7 -8.07 -7.97 -16.60
C GLU A 7 -8.78 -7.02 -15.63
N LEU A 8 -8.06 -6.31 -14.76
CA LEU A 8 -8.65 -5.33 -13.84
C LEU A 8 -9.38 -4.22 -14.60
N LYS A 9 -8.74 -3.65 -15.64
CA LYS A 9 -9.36 -2.63 -16.50
C LYS A 9 -10.62 -3.14 -17.19
N SER A 10 -10.59 -4.35 -17.76
CA SER A 10 -11.75 -4.91 -18.47
C SER A 10 -12.94 -5.18 -17.55
N ARG A 11 -12.69 -5.46 -16.26
CA ARG A 11 -13.74 -5.60 -15.22
C ARG A 11 -14.17 -4.27 -14.60
N GLY A 12 -13.48 -3.17 -14.88
CA GLY A 12 -13.71 -1.87 -14.24
C GLY A 12 -13.25 -1.82 -12.78
N ASP A 13 -12.41 -2.77 -12.36
CA ASP A 13 -11.89 -2.82 -10.98
C ASP A 13 -10.82 -1.73 -10.80
N PRO A 14 -10.84 -0.98 -9.68
CA PRO A 14 -9.81 0.01 -9.40
C PRO A 14 -8.45 -0.68 -9.21
N ILE A 15 -7.46 -0.22 -9.98
CA ILE A 15 -6.08 -0.67 -9.81
C ILE A 15 -5.51 -0.03 -8.55
N GLN A 16 -5.28 -0.85 -7.54
CA GLN A 16 -4.65 -0.40 -6.29
C GLN A 16 -3.20 0.01 -6.52
N PRO A 17 -2.67 1.03 -5.81
CA PRO A 17 -1.28 1.42 -5.95
C PRO A 17 -0.34 0.28 -5.52
N PHE A 18 0.68 0.00 -6.32
CA PHE A 18 1.70 -1.00 -5.99
C PHE A 18 3.11 -0.53 -6.31
N ILE A 19 4.07 -1.15 -5.63
CA ILE A 19 5.50 -0.83 -5.76
C ILE A 19 6.13 -1.76 -6.77
N LEU A 20 6.87 -1.18 -7.71
CA LEU A 20 7.70 -1.86 -8.68
C LEU A 20 9.17 -1.59 -8.34
N VAL A 21 9.95 -2.66 -8.27
CA VAL A 21 11.39 -2.60 -8.07
C VAL A 21 12.07 -3.19 -9.28
N VAL A 22 12.87 -2.38 -9.97
CA VAL A 22 13.71 -2.84 -11.07
C VAL A 22 15.07 -3.21 -10.48
N GLY A 23 15.52 -4.45 -10.71
CA GLY A 23 16.73 -5.00 -10.08
C GLY A 23 16.39 -5.97 -8.97
N THR A 24 17.06 -5.86 -7.82
CA THR A 24 16.78 -6.69 -6.64
C THR A 24 16.29 -5.83 -5.48
N ILE A 25 15.64 -6.42 -4.48
CA ILE A 25 15.16 -5.70 -3.30
C ILE A 25 16.32 -5.04 -2.54
N PHE A 26 17.46 -5.73 -2.44
CA PHE A 26 18.65 -5.25 -1.73
C PHE A 26 19.51 -4.29 -2.56
N HIS A 27 19.44 -4.40 -3.89
CA HIS A 27 20.15 -3.52 -4.82
C HIS A 27 19.17 -3.05 -5.92
N PRO A 28 18.25 -2.14 -5.57
CA PRO A 28 17.28 -1.63 -6.51
C PRO A 28 17.97 -0.66 -7.48
N LYS A 29 17.76 -0.87 -8.78
CA LYS A 29 18.16 0.09 -9.82
C LYS A 29 17.15 1.22 -9.91
N GLU A 30 15.86 0.87 -9.85
CA GLU A 30 14.77 1.84 -9.81
C GLU A 30 13.66 1.36 -8.87
N ILE A 31 13.00 2.31 -8.23
CA ILE A 31 11.83 2.07 -7.38
C ILE A 31 10.73 2.99 -7.87
N LEU A 32 9.60 2.40 -8.22
CA LEU A 32 8.49 3.08 -8.88
C LEU A 32 7.20 2.74 -8.12
N VAL A 33 6.31 3.70 -7.96
CA VAL A 33 4.92 3.44 -7.54
C VAL A 33 4.04 3.58 -8.75
N TYR A 34 3.29 2.54 -9.09
CA TYR A 34 2.31 2.58 -10.17
C TYR A 34 0.94 2.87 -9.60
N PHE A 35 0.23 3.84 -10.17
CA PHE A 35 -1.18 4.09 -9.89
C PHE A 35 -1.82 4.80 -11.07
N ASP A 36 -2.97 4.29 -11.52
CA ASP A 36 -3.80 4.86 -12.58
C ASP A 36 -3.00 5.32 -13.82
N THR A 37 -2.24 4.39 -14.42
CA THR A 37 -1.36 4.61 -15.59
C THR A 37 -0.14 5.51 -15.38
N ILE A 38 0.00 6.10 -14.19
CA ILE A 38 1.15 6.94 -13.81
C ILE A 38 2.18 6.10 -13.06
N MET A 39 3.46 6.36 -13.33
CA MET A 39 4.60 5.76 -12.61
C MET A 39 5.40 6.85 -11.88
N TYR A 40 5.34 6.83 -10.57
CA TYR A 40 6.09 7.76 -9.71
C TYR A 40 7.44 7.16 -9.35
N LYS A 41 8.54 7.73 -9.85
CA LYS A 41 9.89 7.31 -9.47
C LYS A 41 10.26 7.87 -8.09
N VAL A 42 10.73 7.00 -7.21
CA VAL A 42 11.14 7.33 -5.83
C VAL A 42 12.50 6.73 -5.51
N HIS A 43 13.11 7.21 -4.44
CA HIS A 43 14.52 6.94 -4.11
C HIS A 43 14.70 5.81 -3.07
N SER A 44 13.63 5.34 -2.43
CA SER A 44 13.69 4.26 -1.43
C SER A 44 12.37 3.48 -1.35
N ILE A 45 12.45 2.24 -0.86
CA ILE A 45 11.27 1.38 -0.63
C ILE A 45 10.36 2.01 0.43
N LEU A 46 10.94 2.58 1.48
CA LEU A 46 10.19 3.30 2.51
C LEU A 46 9.37 4.43 1.87
N ARG A 47 10.00 5.24 1.00
CA ARG A 47 9.30 6.32 0.31
C ARG A 47 8.19 5.80 -0.62
N ALA A 48 8.40 4.66 -1.26
CA ALA A 48 7.39 4.02 -2.08
C ALA A 48 6.16 3.60 -1.25
N ILE A 49 6.37 3.01 -0.07
CA ILE A 49 5.28 2.66 0.87
C ILE A 49 4.51 3.91 1.31
N GLU A 50 5.21 4.99 1.67
CA GLU A 50 4.57 6.26 2.05
C GLU A 50 3.73 6.85 0.90
N VAL A 51 4.21 6.76 -0.34
CA VAL A 51 3.47 7.24 -1.52
C VAL A 51 2.22 6.38 -1.75
N CYS A 52 2.32 5.05 -1.69
CA CYS A 52 1.15 4.16 -1.75
C CYS A 52 0.12 4.52 -0.67
N TYR A 53 0.57 4.67 0.58
CA TYR A 53 -0.28 5.09 1.70
C TYR A 53 -1.01 6.40 1.43
N LYS A 54 -0.27 7.42 0.95
CA LYS A 54 -0.86 8.71 0.58
C LYS A 54 -1.86 8.60 -0.56
N ILE A 55 -1.62 7.75 -1.56
CA ILE A 55 -2.55 7.53 -2.66
C ILE A 55 -3.86 6.92 -2.13
N PHE A 56 -3.79 5.89 -1.27
CA PHE A 56 -5.00 5.30 -0.66
C PHE A 56 -5.85 6.36 0.04
N HIS A 57 -5.22 7.20 0.87
CA HIS A 57 -5.94 8.23 1.62
C HIS A 57 -6.40 9.42 0.76
N LEU A 58 -5.58 9.88 -0.19
CA LEU A 58 -5.91 11.02 -1.04
C LEU A 58 -7.12 10.75 -1.93
N PHE A 59 -7.21 9.52 -2.47
CA PHE A 59 -8.29 9.10 -3.35
C PHE A 59 -9.40 8.32 -2.62
N ASN A 60 -9.33 8.21 -1.29
CA ASN A 60 -10.27 7.45 -0.45
C ASN A 60 -10.51 6.02 -0.97
N LEU A 61 -9.42 5.32 -1.28
CA LEU A 61 -9.43 3.95 -1.78
C LEU A 61 -9.47 2.95 -0.62
N GLU A 62 -10.14 1.83 -0.84
CA GLU A 62 -10.02 0.69 0.07
C GLU A 62 -8.66 0.01 -0.09
N TYR A 63 -8.08 -0.44 1.03
CA TYR A 63 -6.87 -1.25 0.97
C TYR A 63 -7.13 -2.59 0.26
N PRO A 64 -6.14 -3.14 -0.46
CA PRO A 64 -6.29 -4.44 -1.11
C PRO A 64 -6.62 -5.51 -0.06
N SER A 65 -7.66 -6.31 -0.30
CA SER A 65 -8.18 -7.28 0.67
C SER A 65 -7.10 -8.23 1.21
N GLN A 66 -6.18 -8.66 0.35
CA GLN A 66 -5.07 -9.56 0.69
C GLN A 66 -4.03 -8.93 1.63
N SER A 67 -3.99 -7.59 1.73
CA SER A 67 -2.99 -6.83 2.50
C SER A 67 -3.61 -5.80 3.45
N SER A 68 -4.93 -5.82 3.62
CA SER A 68 -5.69 -4.86 4.42
C SER A 68 -5.14 -4.71 5.85
N ILE A 69 -4.82 -5.81 6.53
CA ILE A 69 -4.24 -5.79 7.88
C ILE A 69 -2.85 -5.13 7.92
N VAL A 70 -2.04 -5.30 6.88
CA VAL A 70 -0.70 -4.71 6.79
C VAL A 70 -0.80 -3.20 6.61
N TRP A 71 -1.70 -2.74 5.74
CA TRP A 71 -1.93 -1.31 5.56
C TRP A 71 -2.56 -0.66 6.79
N LEU A 72 -3.50 -1.34 7.48
CA LEU A 72 -4.03 -0.88 8.77
C LEU A 72 -2.94 -0.80 9.85
N PHE A 73 -2.00 -1.76 9.88
CA PHE A 73 -0.83 -1.68 10.75
C PHE A 73 0.02 -0.45 10.43
N ILE A 74 0.34 -0.22 9.15
CA ILE A 74 1.13 0.94 8.72
C ILE A 74 0.44 2.25 9.14
N GLN A 75 -0.86 2.37 8.85
CA GLN A 75 -1.69 3.52 9.19
C GLN A 75 -1.66 3.82 10.70
N LYS A 76 -1.88 2.80 11.53
CA LYS A 76 -1.99 2.98 12.99
C LYS A 76 -0.65 3.14 13.68
N PHE A 77 0.34 2.34 13.30
CA PHE A 77 1.64 2.29 13.99
C PHE A 77 2.57 3.41 13.54
N PHE A 78 2.76 3.59 12.23
CA PHE A 78 3.72 4.57 11.72
C PHE A 78 3.11 5.96 11.51
N PHE A 79 1.86 6.05 11.06
CA PHE A 79 1.21 7.34 10.80
C PHE A 79 0.33 7.83 11.96
N GLY A 80 -0.01 6.97 12.93
CA GLY A 80 -0.88 7.34 14.05
C GLY A 80 -2.31 7.71 13.65
N VAL A 81 -2.76 7.30 12.45
CA VAL A 81 -4.08 7.66 11.91
C VAL A 81 -5.11 6.60 12.22
N THR A 82 -6.31 7.03 12.60
CA THR A 82 -7.50 6.18 12.72
C THR A 82 -8.60 6.71 11.81
N SER A 83 -9.40 5.80 11.25
CA SER A 83 -10.53 6.14 10.41
C SER A 83 -11.78 5.42 10.87
N LYS A 84 -12.95 6.04 10.65
CA LYS A 84 -14.26 5.40 10.90
C LYS A 84 -14.51 4.19 9.99
N TYR A 85 -13.72 4.07 8.92
CA TYR A 85 -13.76 2.94 7.98
C TYR A 85 -12.77 1.82 8.34
N ASP A 86 -12.01 1.96 9.44
CA ASP A 86 -11.07 0.92 9.86
C ASP A 86 -11.83 -0.36 10.26
N THR A 87 -11.54 -1.46 9.57
CA THR A 87 -12.05 -2.78 9.94
C THR A 87 -11.34 -3.28 11.20
N PRO A 88 -12.05 -3.65 12.28
CA PRO A 88 -11.44 -4.18 13.49
C PRO A 88 -10.74 -5.51 13.20
N HIS A 89 -9.47 -5.62 13.61
CA HIS A 89 -8.72 -6.86 13.53
C HIS A 89 -8.07 -7.17 14.89
N PRO A 90 -8.61 -8.10 15.70
CA PRO A 90 -8.14 -8.33 17.08
C PRO A 90 -6.64 -8.63 17.16
N LYS A 91 -6.11 -9.44 16.24
CA LYS A 91 -4.68 -9.74 16.15
C LYS A 91 -3.82 -8.50 15.91
N LEU A 92 -4.33 -7.51 15.16
CA LEU A 92 -3.61 -6.27 14.92
C LEU A 92 -3.52 -5.45 16.21
N VAL A 93 -4.60 -5.39 16.99
CA VAL A 93 -4.62 -4.69 18.28
C VAL A 93 -3.59 -5.29 19.24
N GLN A 94 -3.51 -6.62 19.28
CA GLN A 94 -2.51 -7.32 20.09
C GLN A 94 -1.08 -6.96 19.64
N VAL A 95 -0.77 -7.07 18.34
CA VAL A 95 0.56 -6.71 17.81
C VAL A 95 0.91 -5.24 18.10
N LEU A 96 -0.04 -4.33 17.96
CA LEU A 96 0.17 -2.90 18.27
C LEU A 96 0.45 -2.65 19.75
N TYR A 97 -0.16 -3.45 20.65
CA TYR A 97 0.11 -3.38 22.08
C TYR A 97 1.50 -3.94 22.40
N ASP A 98 1.84 -5.11 21.85
CA ASP A 98 3.12 -5.78 22.09
C ASP A 98 4.31 -4.94 21.60
N LEU A 99 4.17 -4.19 20.50
CA LEU A 99 5.22 -3.31 19.97
C LEU A 99 5.34 -1.96 20.68
N LYS A 100 4.35 -1.57 21.49
CA LYS A 100 4.37 -0.32 22.28
C LYS A 100 4.95 -0.51 23.67
N ASN A 101 5.01 -1.74 24.16
CA ASN A 101 5.64 -2.12 25.42
C ASN A 101 7.09 -2.57 25.20
#